data_AF-A0A3S3RPF7-F1
#
_entry.id   AF-A0A3S3RPF7-F1
#
_cell.length_a   1.000
_cell.length_b   1.000
_cell.length_c   1.000
_cell.angle_alpha   90.00
_cell.angle_beta   90.00
_cell.angle_gamma   90.00
#
_symmetry.space_group_name_H-M   'P 1'
#
loop_
_entity.id
_entity.type
_entity.pdbx_description
1 polymer ?
#
loop_
_entity_poly.entity_id
_entity_poly.type
_entity_poly.pdbx_seq_one_letter_code
_entity_poly.pdbx_strand_id
1 'polypeptide(L)'
;MAQMTRGKICVSLAGADVAVLAAQASQVVDRADVIEVRLDSMRHPDVAACCAALDKQLLFTNRPSWEGGAFSGSEEQRIEPLLQAVQQQAAYVDCELRAESSLRRQLLEAMSGGPTRMILSWHNFETTPPQAELEEVLVQMMESGARTGKVVGKIVTTAQSRRMPCESSAFRNRLRPRIFP
;
A
#
# COMPACT_ATOMS: atom_id res chain seq x y z
N MET A 1 13.75 -9.20 -25.51
CA MET A 1 13.05 -7.93 -25.28
C MET A 1 12.25 -8.07 -23.99
N ALA A 2 12.54 -7.28 -22.95
CA ALA A 2 11.76 -7.33 -21.71
C ALA A 2 10.33 -6.86 -22.03
N GLN A 3 9.36 -7.76 -21.87
CA GLN A 3 7.96 -7.47 -22.08
C GLN A 3 7.56 -6.43 -21.03
N MET A 4 7.34 -5.18 -21.45
CA MET A 4 6.82 -4.12 -20.59
C MET A 4 5.44 -4.56 -20.10
N THR A 5 5.35 -5.02 -18.85
CA THR A 5 4.07 -5.31 -18.22
C THR A 5 3.30 -4.00 -18.13
N ARG A 6 2.07 -3.97 -18.67
CA ARG A 6 1.19 -2.81 -18.51
C ARG A 6 1.00 -2.56 -17.01
N GLY A 7 1.11 -1.30 -16.58
CA GLY A 7 0.83 -0.93 -15.19
C GLY A 7 -0.59 -1.30 -14.80
N LYS A 8 -0.77 -1.76 -13.55
CA LYS A 8 -2.10 -2.06 -13.00
C LYS A 8 -2.80 -0.76 -12.59
N ILE A 9 -4.11 -0.70 -12.81
CA ILE A 9 -4.99 0.36 -12.32
C ILE A 9 -5.57 -0.09 -10.97
N CYS A 10 -5.24 0.65 -9.92
CA CYS A 10 -5.83 0.48 -8.59
C CYS A 10 -6.89 1.57 -8.36
N VAL A 11 -8.09 1.18 -7.95
CA VAL A 11 -9.16 2.12 -7.58
C VAL A 11 -9.43 2.03 -6.09
N SER A 12 -9.29 3.15 -5.40
CA SER A 12 -9.56 3.29 -3.97
C SER A 12 -11.03 3.51 -3.69
N LEU A 13 -11.61 2.63 -2.86
CA LEU A 13 -13.00 2.71 -2.43
C LEU A 13 -13.06 3.01 -0.93
N ALA A 14 -13.84 4.03 -0.60
CA ALA A 14 -14.19 4.41 0.76
C ALA A 14 -15.70 4.32 0.92
N GLY A 15 -16.14 3.56 1.91
CA GLY A 15 -17.54 3.28 2.18
C GLY A 15 -17.73 2.82 3.62
N ALA A 16 -18.91 3.08 4.18
CA ALA A 16 -19.19 2.83 5.58
C ALA A 16 -19.33 1.33 5.94
N ASP A 17 -19.64 0.50 4.93
CA ASP A 17 -19.85 -0.95 5.04
C ASP A 17 -19.61 -1.65 3.69
N VAL A 18 -19.64 -2.99 3.73
CA VAL A 18 -19.36 -3.85 2.56
C VAL A 18 -20.37 -3.67 1.44
N ALA A 19 -21.63 -3.38 1.74
CA ALA A 19 -22.66 -3.20 0.71
C ALA A 19 -22.38 -1.93 -0.12
N VAL A 20 -21.98 -0.84 0.53
CA VAL A 20 -21.55 0.39 -0.16
C VAL A 20 -20.31 0.11 -1.04
N LEU A 21 -19.31 -0.59 -0.51
CA LEU A 21 -18.09 -0.92 -1.25
C LEU A 21 -18.41 -1.80 -2.48
N ALA A 22 -19.27 -2.81 -2.34
CA ALA A 22 -19.68 -3.68 -3.45
C ALA A 22 -20.43 -2.89 -4.53
N ALA A 23 -21.33 -1.99 -4.15
CA ALA A 23 -22.02 -1.12 -5.08
C ALA A 23 -21.04 -0.22 -5.86
N GLN A 24 -20.06 0.38 -5.18
CA GLN A 24 -19.02 1.19 -5.83
C GLN A 24 -18.12 0.35 -6.74
N ALA A 25 -17.70 -0.84 -6.29
CA ALA A 25 -16.84 -1.75 -7.04
C ALA A 25 -17.49 -2.18 -8.36
N SER A 26 -18.80 -2.44 -8.36
CA SER A 26 -19.55 -2.81 -9.57
C SER A 26 -19.47 -1.76 -10.68
N GLN A 27 -19.32 -0.48 -10.33
CA GLN A 27 -19.23 0.62 -11.30
C GLN A 27 -17.85 0.75 -11.95
N VAL A 28 -16.81 0.14 -11.35
CA VAL A 28 -15.41 0.27 -11.77
C VAL A 28 -14.76 -1.06 -12.14
N VAL A 29 -15.51 -2.18 -12.04
CA VAL A 29 -15.00 -3.55 -12.19
C VAL A 29 -14.28 -3.77 -13.53
N ASP A 30 -14.76 -3.18 -14.63
CA ASP A 30 -14.14 -3.35 -15.95
C ASP A 30 -12.89 -2.49 -16.17
N ARG A 31 -12.63 -1.53 -15.25
CA ARG A 31 -11.54 -0.54 -15.37
C ARG A 31 -10.46 -0.72 -14.32
N ALA A 32 -10.73 -1.47 -13.26
CA ALA A 32 -9.82 -1.71 -12.16
C ALA A 32 -9.19 -3.10 -12.24
N ASP A 33 -7.86 -3.15 -12.11
CA ASP A 33 -7.11 -4.40 -11.90
C ASP A 33 -7.07 -4.78 -10.42
N VAL A 34 -7.04 -3.76 -9.55
CA VAL A 34 -6.98 -3.89 -8.09
C VAL A 34 -7.99 -2.93 -7.46
N ILE A 35 -8.67 -3.38 -6.41
CA ILE A 35 -9.53 -2.53 -5.59
C ILE A 35 -8.84 -2.31 -4.25
N GLU A 36 -8.58 -1.04 -3.92
CA GLU A 36 -8.11 -0.67 -2.58
C GLU A 36 -9.32 -0.44 -1.68
N VAL A 37 -9.44 -1.26 -0.64
CA VAL A 37 -10.46 -1.12 0.40
C VAL A 37 -9.91 -0.26 1.53
N ARG A 38 -10.51 0.92 1.74
CA ARG A 38 -10.19 1.83 2.86
C ARG A 38 -10.93 1.41 4.12
N LEU A 39 -10.30 0.55 4.89
CA LEU A 39 -10.83 0.04 6.16
C LEU A 39 -11.06 1.16 7.16
N ASP A 40 -10.23 2.20 7.14
CA ASP A 40 -10.35 3.36 8.03
C ASP A 40 -11.62 4.19 7.78
N SER A 41 -12.29 4.00 6.64
CA SER A 41 -13.59 4.64 6.33
C SER A 41 -14.81 3.79 6.71
N MET A 42 -14.61 2.54 7.14
CA MET A 42 -15.68 1.63 7.54
C MET A 42 -16.06 1.84 9.00
N ARG A 43 -17.35 1.71 9.32
CA ARG A 43 -17.82 1.73 10.73
C ARG A 43 -17.32 0.51 11.51
N HIS A 44 -17.39 -0.66 10.85
CA HIS A 44 -16.92 -1.93 11.36
C HIS A 44 -16.13 -2.64 10.25
N PRO A 45 -14.79 -2.56 10.27
CA PRO A 45 -13.95 -3.26 9.30
C PRO A 45 -14.22 -4.76 9.29
N ASP A 46 -14.61 -5.31 8.14
CA ASP A 46 -14.85 -6.74 7.95
C ASP A 46 -14.14 -7.21 6.67
N VAL A 47 -12.94 -7.74 6.86
CA VAL A 47 -12.06 -8.18 5.78
C VAL A 47 -12.62 -9.41 5.07
N ALA A 48 -13.17 -10.37 5.82
CA ALA A 48 -13.70 -11.61 5.26
C ALA A 48 -14.92 -11.33 4.37
N ALA A 49 -15.83 -10.47 4.82
CA ALA A 49 -16.97 -10.07 4.03
C ALA A 49 -16.56 -9.27 2.77
N CYS A 50 -15.54 -8.40 2.87
CA CYS A 50 -14.98 -7.73 1.68
C CYS A 50 -14.41 -8.73 0.67
N CYS A 51 -13.63 -9.72 1.12
CA CYS A 51 -13.08 -10.76 0.26
C CYS A 51 -14.18 -11.63 -0.40
N ALA A 52 -15.28 -11.87 0.31
CA ALA A 52 -16.40 -12.64 -0.23
C ALA A 52 -17.26 -11.86 -1.24
N ALA A 53 -17.34 -10.53 -1.10
CA ALA A 53 -18.21 -9.68 -1.91
C ALA A 53 -17.54 -9.07 -3.15
N LEU A 54 -16.20 -9.07 -3.22
CA LEU A 54 -15.44 -8.38 -4.26
C LEU A 54 -14.59 -9.35 -5.08
N ASP A 55 -14.90 -9.49 -6.37
CA ASP A 55 -14.26 -10.47 -7.28
C ASP A 55 -12.87 -10.04 -7.83
N LYS A 56 -12.27 -8.97 -7.31
CA LYS A 56 -11.00 -8.40 -7.80
C LYS A 56 -9.85 -8.70 -6.83
N GLN A 57 -8.62 -8.51 -7.32
CA GLN A 57 -7.47 -8.45 -6.41
C GLN A 57 -7.67 -7.29 -5.43
N LEU A 58 -7.60 -7.59 -4.13
CA LEU A 58 -7.82 -6.60 -3.09
C LEU A 58 -6.51 -6.09 -2.50
N LEU A 59 -6.45 -4.78 -2.31
CA LEU A 59 -5.48 -4.09 -1.47
C LEU A 59 -6.20 -3.57 -0.23
N PHE A 60 -5.83 -4.06 0.95
CA PHE A 60 -6.39 -3.54 2.20
C PHE A 60 -5.51 -2.44 2.78
N THR A 61 -6.12 -1.29 3.07
CA THR A 61 -5.45 -0.14 3.68
C THR A 61 -6.23 0.31 4.90
N ASN A 62 -5.56 0.40 6.05
CA ASN A 62 -6.11 1.01 7.26
C ASN A 62 -5.27 2.24 7.62
N ARG A 63 -5.56 3.35 6.94
CA ARG A 63 -4.73 4.56 6.97
C ARG A 63 -4.94 5.29 8.31
N PRO A 64 -3.87 5.58 9.08
CA PRO A 64 -3.97 6.37 10.30
C PRO A 64 -4.21 7.85 9.99
N SER A 65 -4.83 8.54 10.94
CA SER A 65 -5.12 9.98 10.87
C SER A 65 -3.89 10.86 10.66
N TRP A 66 -2.74 10.48 11.23
CA TRP A 66 -1.47 11.20 11.06
C TRP A 66 -0.84 11.06 9.66
N GLU A 67 -1.38 10.19 8.81
CA GLU A 67 -1.07 10.09 7.37
C GLU A 67 -2.34 10.28 6.51
N GLY A 68 -3.27 11.12 6.97
CA GLY A 68 -4.43 11.56 6.17
C GLY A 68 -5.57 10.55 6.05
N GLY A 69 -5.57 9.49 6.87
CA GLY A 69 -6.68 8.56 7.00
C GLY A 69 -7.69 8.96 8.07
N ALA A 70 -8.66 8.07 8.32
CA ALA A 70 -9.68 8.27 9.36
C ALA A 70 -9.47 7.39 10.61
N PHE A 71 -8.46 6.52 10.64
CA PHE A 71 -8.20 5.66 11.79
C PHE A 71 -7.48 6.41 12.93
N SER A 72 -8.01 6.31 14.14
CA SER A 72 -7.50 7.03 15.32
C SER A 72 -7.29 6.14 16.56
N GLY A 73 -7.35 4.81 16.40
CA GLY A 73 -7.06 3.84 17.46
C GLY A 73 -5.56 3.60 17.66
N SER A 74 -5.21 2.56 18.41
CA SER A 74 -3.80 2.16 18.58
C SER A 74 -3.24 1.52 17.31
N GLU A 75 -1.92 1.51 17.14
CA GLU A 75 -1.29 0.89 15.99
C GLU A 75 -1.55 -0.63 15.94
N GLU A 76 -1.66 -1.31 17.07
CA GLU A 76 -2.03 -2.73 17.13
C GLU A 76 -3.42 -2.98 16.56
N GLN A 77 -4.41 -2.17 16.98
CA GLN A 77 -5.77 -2.20 16.46
C GLN A 77 -5.81 -1.87 14.96
N ARG A 78 -4.89 -1.03 14.49
CA ARG A 78 -4.77 -0.66 13.08
C ARG A 78 -4.31 -1.82 12.21
N ILE A 79 -3.33 -2.58 12.72
CA ILE A 79 -2.65 -3.66 12.01
C ILE A 79 -3.45 -4.97 12.07
N GLU A 80 -4.26 -5.18 13.10
CA GLU A 80 -5.11 -6.37 13.25
C GLU A 80 -5.92 -6.75 11.99
N PRO A 81 -6.71 -5.84 11.36
CA PRO A 81 -7.43 -6.19 10.14
C PRO A 81 -6.48 -6.43 8.94
N LEU A 82 -5.27 -5.87 8.93
CA LEU A 82 -4.29 -6.17 7.87
C LEU A 82 -3.73 -7.59 8.03
N LEU A 83 -3.53 -8.07 9.26
CA LEU A 83 -3.17 -9.47 9.52
C LEU A 83 -4.29 -10.42 9.07
N GLN A 84 -5.55 -10.06 9.32
CA GLN A 84 -6.70 -10.81 8.80
C GLN A 84 -6.70 -10.85 7.27
N ALA A 85 -6.35 -9.74 6.59
CA ALA A 85 -6.25 -9.72 5.14
C ALA A 85 -5.17 -10.67 4.60
N VAL A 86 -4.04 -10.79 5.31
CA VAL A 86 -3.00 -11.78 4.98
C VAL A 86 -3.54 -13.21 5.15
N GLN A 87 -4.28 -13.48 6.22
CA GLN A 87 -4.91 -14.80 6.46
C GLN A 87 -5.94 -15.16 5.38
N GLN A 88 -6.70 -14.17 4.90
CA GLN A 88 -7.63 -14.31 3.77
C GLN A 88 -6.92 -14.34 2.40
N GLN A 89 -5.59 -14.38 2.38
CA GLN A 89 -4.76 -14.41 1.17
C GLN A 89 -5.04 -13.25 0.21
N ALA A 90 -5.38 -12.07 0.75
CA ALA A 90 -5.55 -10.86 -0.05
C ALA A 90 -4.30 -10.58 -0.90
N ALA A 91 -4.49 -9.96 -2.07
CA ALA A 91 -3.38 -9.71 -2.99
C ALA A 91 -2.35 -8.75 -2.37
N TYR A 92 -2.84 -7.71 -1.69
CA TYR A 92 -2.00 -6.68 -1.10
C TYR A 92 -2.50 -6.18 0.26
N VAL A 93 -1.56 -5.73 1.09
CA VAL A 93 -1.82 -4.92 2.29
C VAL A 93 -0.95 -3.66 2.26
N ASP A 94 -1.47 -2.52 2.70
CA ASP A 94 -0.70 -1.27 2.84
C ASP A 94 -0.25 -1.09 4.30
N CYS A 95 1.03 -0.82 4.49
CA CYS A 95 1.62 -0.52 5.79
C CYS A 95 2.51 0.71 5.65
N GLU A 96 2.37 1.68 6.54
CA GLU A 96 3.12 2.92 6.52
C GLU A 96 4.58 2.67 6.93
N LEU A 97 5.52 3.32 6.24
CA LEU A 97 6.95 3.27 6.56
C LEU A 97 7.23 3.71 8.00
N ARG A 98 6.43 4.68 8.48
CA ARG A 98 6.51 5.26 9.83
C ARG A 98 5.85 4.40 10.91
N ALA A 99 5.12 3.34 10.54
CA ALA A 99 4.57 2.39 11.50
C ALA A 99 5.69 1.71 12.31
N GLU A 100 5.36 1.25 13.51
CA GLU A 100 6.34 0.62 14.38
C GLU A 100 7.03 -0.57 13.72
N SER A 101 8.36 -0.66 13.89
CA SER A 101 9.15 -1.71 13.23
C SER A 101 8.76 -3.13 13.66
N SER A 102 8.27 -3.29 14.91
CA SER A 102 7.73 -4.54 15.46
C SER A 102 6.49 -5.00 14.70
N LEU A 103 5.51 -4.13 14.52
CA LEU A 103 4.26 -4.41 13.81
C LEU A 103 4.49 -4.66 12.32
N ARG A 104 5.42 -3.91 11.71
CA ARG A 104 5.84 -4.18 10.33
C ARG A 104 6.48 -5.57 10.20
N ARG A 105 7.35 -5.98 11.13
CA ARG A 105 7.93 -7.33 11.14
C ARG A 105 6.85 -8.40 11.30
N GLN A 106 5.88 -8.18 12.18
CA GLN A 106 4.74 -9.09 12.38
C GLN A 106 3.96 -9.34 11.07
N LEU A 107 3.66 -8.28 10.30
CA LEU A 107 3.02 -8.44 8.98
C LEU A 107 3.90 -9.21 7.99
N LEU A 108 5.20 -8.89 7.92
CA LEU A 108 6.14 -9.58 7.03
C LEU A 108 6.24 -11.08 7.36
N GLU A 109 6.27 -11.43 8.66
CA GLU A 109 6.27 -12.80 9.13
C GLU A 109 4.97 -13.52 8.76
N ALA A 110 3.81 -12.91 9.00
CA ALA A 110 2.50 -13.45 8.62
C ALA A 110 2.40 -13.73 7.11
N MET A 111 3.04 -12.90 6.28
CA MET A 111 3.02 -13.03 4.82
C MET A 111 4.04 -14.04 4.28
N SER A 112 4.99 -14.54 5.09
CA SER A 112 6.14 -15.33 4.61
C SER A 112 5.72 -16.54 3.76
N GLY A 113 4.68 -17.26 4.17
CA GLY A 113 4.14 -18.44 3.46
C GLY A 113 3.03 -18.17 2.44
N GLY A 114 2.53 -16.94 2.33
CA GLY A 114 1.35 -16.61 1.53
C GLY A 114 1.65 -15.91 0.19
N PRO A 115 0.62 -15.72 -0.67
CA PRO A 115 0.74 -14.96 -1.91
C PRO A 115 0.73 -13.44 -1.70
N THR A 116 0.29 -12.98 -0.53
CA THR A 116 0.12 -11.56 -0.18
C THR A 116 1.42 -10.77 -0.30
N ARG A 117 1.32 -9.55 -0.83
CA ARG A 117 2.42 -8.58 -0.92
C ARG A 117 2.11 -7.33 -0.10
N MET A 118 3.14 -6.65 0.38
CA MET A 118 3.00 -5.44 1.19
C MET A 118 3.35 -4.23 0.32
N ILE A 119 2.50 -3.22 0.37
CA ILE A 119 2.82 -1.87 -0.08
C ILE A 119 3.33 -1.11 1.13
N LEU A 120 4.62 -0.80 1.14
CA LEU A 120 5.24 0.03 2.17
C LEU A 120 5.10 1.48 1.74
N SER A 121 4.20 2.21 2.38
CA SER A 121 3.75 3.51 1.92
C SER A 121 4.28 4.66 2.78
N TRP A 122 4.47 5.82 2.16
CA TRP A 122 4.84 7.06 2.86
C TRP A 122 4.16 8.23 2.16
N HIS A 123 3.60 9.13 2.96
CA HIS A 123 2.81 10.26 2.44
C HIS A 123 3.32 11.58 3.02
N ASN A 124 3.49 12.58 2.15
CA ASN A 124 3.63 13.98 2.53
C ASN A 124 2.58 14.81 1.78
N PHE A 125 1.54 15.19 2.49
CA PHE A 125 0.41 15.94 1.92
C PHE A 125 0.64 17.46 1.90
N GLU A 126 1.73 17.95 2.49
CA GLU A 126 2.03 19.39 2.56
C GLU A 126 2.87 19.84 1.37
N THR A 127 3.89 19.06 1.02
CA THR A 127 4.89 19.46 0.02
C THR A 127 5.41 18.26 -0.78
N THR A 128 6.14 18.55 -1.87
CA THR A 128 7.08 17.58 -2.43
C THR A 128 8.45 17.86 -1.79
N PRO A 129 9.00 16.96 -0.96
CA PRO A 129 10.32 17.15 -0.40
C PRO A 129 11.42 17.23 -1.47
N PRO A 130 12.59 17.78 -1.13
CA PRO A 130 13.75 17.74 -1.99
C PRO A 130 14.13 16.31 -2.41
N GLN A 131 14.79 16.17 -3.55
CA GLN A 131 15.19 14.87 -4.09
C GLN A 131 16.01 14.04 -3.08
N ALA A 132 16.92 14.67 -2.32
CA ALA A 132 17.77 13.98 -1.34
C ALA A 132 16.93 13.29 -0.26
N GLU A 133 15.88 13.95 0.25
CA GLU A 133 14.99 13.37 1.25
C GLU A 133 14.16 12.21 0.66
N LEU A 134 13.69 12.35 -0.58
CA LEU A 134 13.01 11.25 -1.28
C LEU A 134 13.93 10.04 -1.50
N GLU A 135 15.22 10.27 -1.74
CA GLU A 135 16.23 9.21 -1.83
C GLU A 135 16.44 8.52 -0.48
N GLU A 136 16.45 9.26 0.64
CA GLU A 136 16.53 8.70 1.98
C GLU A 136 15.30 7.85 2.33
N VAL A 137 14.09 8.33 2.03
CA VAL A 137 12.84 7.56 2.19
C VAL A 137 12.91 6.26 1.38
N LEU A 138 13.39 6.34 0.14
CA LEU A 138 13.57 5.15 -0.71
C LEU A 138 14.56 4.15 -0.11
N VAL A 139 15.71 4.62 0.40
CA VAL A 139 16.69 3.75 1.07
C VAL A 139 16.06 3.06 2.28
N GLN A 140 15.33 3.81 3.12
CA GLN A 140 14.62 3.25 4.28
C GLN A 140 13.57 2.19 3.87
N MET A 141 12.84 2.42 2.78
CA MET A 141 11.89 1.44 2.24
C MET A 141 12.60 0.18 1.76
N MET A 142 13.71 0.33 1.03
CA MET A 142 14.52 -0.79 0.55
C MET A 142 15.04 -1.63 1.72
N GLU A 143 15.62 -1.00 2.73
CA GLU A 143 16.14 -1.68 3.92
C GLU A 143 15.04 -2.38 4.73
N SER A 144 13.84 -1.79 4.79
CA SER A 144 12.69 -2.35 5.50
C SER A 144 12.07 -3.59 4.84
N GLY A 145 12.37 -3.85 3.57
CA GLY A 145 11.82 -4.97 2.79
C GLY A 145 12.85 -5.83 2.05
N ALA A 146 14.15 -5.52 2.17
CA ALA A 146 15.24 -6.04 1.33
C ALA A 146 15.30 -7.57 1.20
N ARG A 147 14.78 -8.31 2.19
CA ARG A 147 14.92 -9.76 2.25
C ARG A 147 13.71 -10.55 1.75
N THR A 148 12.53 -9.94 1.61
CA THR A 148 11.29 -10.72 1.39
C THR A 148 10.87 -10.80 -0.07
N GLY A 149 11.31 -9.87 -0.93
CA GLY A 149 10.84 -9.77 -2.33
C GLY A 149 9.33 -9.51 -2.47
N LYS A 150 8.63 -9.29 -1.34
CA LYS A 150 7.17 -9.12 -1.25
C LYS A 150 6.78 -7.68 -0.93
N VAL A 151 7.74 -6.77 -0.81
CA VAL A 151 7.52 -5.36 -0.48
C VAL A 151 7.65 -4.50 -1.73
N VAL A 152 6.66 -3.62 -1.93
CA VAL A 152 6.66 -2.58 -2.97
C VAL A 152 6.60 -1.23 -2.27
N GLY A 153 7.56 -0.34 -2.52
CA GLY A 153 7.56 1.01 -1.96
C GLY A 153 6.57 1.94 -2.68
N LYS A 154 5.81 2.74 -1.93
CA LYS A 154 4.87 3.76 -2.45
C LYS A 154 5.16 5.09 -1.78
N ILE A 155 5.56 6.08 -2.58
CA ILE A 155 5.79 7.46 -2.10
C ILE A 155 4.71 8.35 -2.72
N VAL A 156 3.97 9.07 -1.87
CA VAL A 156 2.94 10.02 -2.29
C VAL A 156 3.30 11.39 -1.77
N THR A 157 3.33 12.38 -2.65
CA THR A 157 3.65 13.78 -2.32
C THR A 157 2.69 14.74 -3.01
N THR A 158 2.48 15.91 -2.41
CA THR A 158 1.67 16.96 -3.04
C THR A 158 2.48 17.63 -4.15
N ALA A 159 1.99 17.53 -5.39
CA ALA A 159 2.64 18.13 -6.55
C ALA A 159 2.65 19.67 -6.47
N GLN A 160 3.83 20.26 -6.37
CA GLN A 160 4.01 21.72 -6.39
C GLN A 160 4.44 22.26 -7.77
N SER A 161 4.80 21.37 -8.69
CA SER A 161 5.12 21.72 -10.08
C SER A 161 4.83 20.54 -11.01
N ARG A 162 4.82 20.77 -12.33
CA ARG A 162 4.65 19.70 -13.34
C ARG A 162 5.85 18.74 -13.42
N ARG A 163 7.01 19.09 -12.84
CA ARG A 163 8.21 18.24 -12.81
C ARG A 163 8.32 17.59 -11.44
N MET A 164 8.34 16.25 -11.40
CA MET A 164 8.70 15.53 -10.19
C MET A 164 10.23 15.40 -10.07
N PRO A 165 10.81 15.54 -8.86
CA PRO A 165 12.25 15.34 -8.63
C PRO A 165 12.74 13.93 -9.04
N CYS A 166 11.85 12.94 -9.05
CA CYS A 166 12.17 11.54 -9.38
C CYS A 166 12.41 11.28 -10.88
N GLU A 167 12.20 12.26 -11.75
CA GLU A 167 12.42 12.10 -13.20
C GLU A 167 13.91 12.14 -13.61
N SER A 168 14.81 12.47 -12.67
CA SER A 168 16.24 12.49 -12.94
C SER A 168 16.78 11.08 -13.24
N SER A 169 17.70 10.98 -14.20
CA SER A 169 18.38 9.73 -14.55
C SER A 169 19.15 9.13 -13.37
N ALA A 170 19.60 9.97 -12.43
CA ALA A 170 20.26 9.58 -11.19
C ALA A 170 19.35 8.76 -10.27
N PHE A 171 18.10 9.20 -10.09
CA PHE A 171 17.10 8.49 -9.27
C PHE A 171 16.76 7.12 -9.88
N ARG A 172 16.51 7.07 -11.19
CA ARG A 172 16.21 5.81 -11.91
C ARG A 172 17.38 4.81 -11.90
N ASN A 173 18.62 5.30 -11.94
CA ASN A 173 19.79 4.43 -11.90
C ASN A 173 20.05 3.82 -10.51
N ARG A 174 19.67 4.49 -9.42
CA ARG A 174 19.71 3.93 -8.05
C ARG A 174 18.62 2.90 -7.77
N LEU A 175 17.46 3.04 -8.43
CA LEU A 175 16.33 2.11 -8.33
C LEU A 175 16.53 0.79 -9.07
N ARG A 176 17.55 0.67 -9.93
CA ARG A 176 17.87 -0.63 -10.53
C ARG A 176 18.32 -1.55 -9.40
N PRO A 177 17.72 -2.76 -9.26
CA PRO A 177 18.19 -3.71 -8.28
C PRO A 177 19.68 -3.91 -8.52
N ARG A 178 20.50 -3.55 -7.53
CA ARG A 178 21.85 -4.10 -7.44
C ARG A 178 21.62 -5.57 -7.22
N ILE A 179 21.75 -6.35 -8.30
CA ILE A 179 21.89 -7.79 -8.21
C ILE A 179 23.13 -7.98 -7.33
N PHE A 180 22.92 -8.15 -6.04
CA PHE A 180 23.98 -8.62 -5.17
C PHE A 180 24.26 -10.08 -5.59
N PRO A 181 25.54 -10.45 -5.73
CA PRO A 181 25.94 -11.76 -6.23
C PRO A 181 25.42 -12.90 -5.36
#